data_AF-A0A7V1U889-F1
#
_entry.id   AF-A0A7V1U889-F1
#
_cell.length_a   1.000
_cell.length_b   1.000
_cell.length_c   1.000
_cell.angle_alpha   90.00
_cell.angle_beta   90.00
_cell.angle_gamma   90.00
#
_symmetry.space_group_name_H-M   'P 1'
#
loop_
_entity.id
_entity.type
_entity.pdbx_description
1 polymer ?
#
loop_
_entity_poly.entity_id
_entity_poly.type
_entity_poly.pdbx_seq_one_letter_code
_entity_poly.pdbx_strand_id
1 'polypeptide(L)'
;MSRAGASGVARALMLVASLSLLVASCTATSAEPGPSPRSPAAGPTGQSPSVAVAPGALADAACALPHRYLLRIWRGTFPGRSGQILLVPKEPNFLGTNFPHSGPWDYLQDVPLFWYGPGIVPARGAVQRPASIADIAPTQAELLGFDFPKVDGRPLPEIPAPATPPRLIVTLVWDAGGMSVLDAFPHDWPVLKALIPEGVWYANAEVGSSPSITPATHATIGTGDYPMHTGQTDAEFFVGSEIVRAGALGPLLLLRPTLADLYDRAMDNRPLVGALASVTWHLNMMSHGSAWGGGDRDLAVLRVPAAADNEGAEGTTWNLQGKNRPFFRFPAYVNGLPPLSAYTEAVDRADGALDGRWRDNSIEQFEQGWATPARIPYQERMVEEVIAREGFGADDVPDLLFINFKAIDHVSHIWSVNSPEMQDTLRWQDAALGDFVRFLDRQVGRGNYVLVLTADHGAQFDPKVSGAFQVT
;
A
#
# COMPACT_ATOMS: atom_id res chain seq x y z
N MET A 1 1.91 -29.78 53.34
CA MET A 1 1.03 -29.36 54.47
C MET A 1 1.43 -27.93 54.80
N SER A 2 0.59 -26.92 54.50
CA SER A 2 -0.35 -26.25 55.45
C SER A 2 0.42 -25.40 56.49
N ARG A 3 0.20 -24.07 56.68
CA ARG A 3 -0.91 -23.17 56.29
C ARG A 3 -0.50 -21.68 56.45
N ALA A 4 -1.16 -20.76 55.71
CA ALA A 4 -1.56 -19.34 56.00
C ALA A 4 -0.64 -18.35 56.80
N GLY A 5 -0.72 -17.01 56.63
CA GLY A 5 -1.51 -16.12 55.75
C GLY A 5 -1.79 -14.72 56.38
N ALA A 6 -2.02 -13.68 55.55
CA ALA A 6 -2.35 -12.27 55.90
C ALA A 6 -1.26 -11.45 56.64
N SER A 7 -1.14 -10.11 56.61
CA SER A 7 -1.84 -8.94 56.00
C SER A 7 -0.78 -7.81 55.80
N GLY A 8 -0.82 -6.83 54.89
CA GLY A 8 -1.95 -6.00 54.45
C GLY A 8 -1.99 -4.65 55.22
N VAL A 9 -1.21 -3.63 54.79
CA VAL A 9 -1.38 -2.20 55.21
C VAL A 9 -0.99 -1.26 54.06
N ALA A 10 -1.88 -0.33 53.71
CA ALA A 10 -1.57 0.81 52.84
C ALA A 10 -1.37 2.09 53.67
N ARG A 11 -0.53 3.03 53.21
CA ARG A 11 -0.59 4.44 53.64
C ARG A 11 0.01 5.37 52.58
N ALA A 12 -0.63 6.53 52.44
CA ALA A 12 -0.29 7.58 51.48
C ALA A 12 0.14 8.87 52.22
N LEU A 13 0.20 9.98 51.46
CA LEU A 13 0.64 11.34 51.83
C LEU A 13 2.18 11.52 51.81
N MET A 14 2.73 12.71 51.51
CA MET A 14 2.08 14.04 51.51
C MET A 14 2.59 14.99 50.39
N LEU A 15 1.70 15.90 49.99
CA LEU A 15 1.96 17.06 49.14
C LEU A 15 2.82 18.10 49.89
N VAL A 16 3.69 18.84 49.18
CA VAL A 16 4.23 20.12 49.68
C VAL A 16 4.11 21.18 48.59
N ALA A 17 3.42 22.27 48.90
CA ALA A 17 3.36 23.48 48.09
C ALA A 17 3.81 24.66 48.95
N SER A 18 4.60 25.58 48.38
CA SER A 18 4.93 26.85 49.03
C SER A 18 5.23 27.94 48.00
N LEU A 19 4.80 29.15 48.34
CA LEU A 19 4.59 30.29 47.44
C LEU A 19 5.86 31.11 47.13
N SER A 20 5.91 31.60 45.88
CA SER A 20 6.30 32.94 45.42
C SER A 20 7.26 33.83 46.24
N LEU A 21 8.26 34.38 45.55
CA LEU A 21 8.67 35.77 45.74
C LEU A 21 9.05 36.44 44.40
N LEU A 22 8.58 37.66 44.16
CA LEU A 22 8.95 38.48 43.00
C LEU A 22 10.28 39.20 43.24
N VAL A 23 11.10 39.33 42.19
CA VAL A 23 12.03 40.46 42.03
C VAL A 23 11.88 40.96 40.60
N ALA A 24 11.58 42.25 40.44
CA ALA A 24 11.53 42.91 39.14
C ALA A 24 12.91 43.46 38.75
N SER A 25 13.26 43.42 37.47
CA SER A 25 14.40 44.16 36.91
C SER A 25 14.11 44.46 35.44
N CYS A 26 14.04 45.75 35.10
CA CYS A 26 13.77 46.21 33.74
C CYS A 26 15.08 46.50 33.00
N THR A 27 15.22 45.98 31.78
CA THR A 27 15.87 46.66 30.64
C THR A 27 15.40 46.03 29.33
N ALA A 28 15.11 46.87 28.34
CA ALA A 28 14.86 46.49 26.95
C ALA A 28 16.22 46.22 26.22
N THR A 29 16.31 45.66 25.01
CA THR A 29 15.50 45.86 23.78
C THR A 29 15.58 44.69 22.79
N SER A 30 14.70 44.76 21.77
CA SER A 30 14.75 44.08 20.46
C SER A 30 14.70 42.55 20.45
N ALA A 31 13.49 42.01 20.33
CA ALA A 31 13.21 40.69 19.78
C ALA A 31 12.37 40.85 18.50
N GLU A 32 12.59 39.97 17.53
CA GLU A 32 11.81 39.84 16.30
C GLU A 32 10.36 39.40 16.59
N PRO A 33 9.39 39.63 15.67
CA PRO A 33 8.00 39.26 15.91
C PRO A 33 7.82 37.73 15.95
N GLY A 34 7.74 37.19 17.18
CA GLY A 34 7.25 35.83 17.41
C GLY A 34 5.80 35.66 16.92
N PRO A 35 5.34 34.40 16.73
CA PRO A 35 4.02 34.13 16.19
C PRO A 35 2.93 34.73 17.08
N SER A 36 2.10 35.62 16.52
CA SER A 36 0.95 36.17 17.21
C SER A 36 0.08 35.04 17.78
N PRO A 37 -0.32 35.09 19.06
CA PRO A 37 -1.33 34.16 19.55
C PRO A 37 -2.61 34.41 18.75
N ARG A 38 -3.02 33.44 17.93
CA ARG A 38 -4.33 33.48 17.27
C ARG A 38 -5.37 33.45 18.38
N SER A 39 -5.96 34.61 18.68
CA SER A 39 -7.22 34.65 19.41
C SER A 39 -8.18 33.67 18.74
N PRO A 40 -8.85 32.77 19.50
CA PRO A 40 -9.86 31.92 18.91
C PRO A 40 -10.92 32.84 18.29
N ALA A 41 -11.08 32.78 16.98
CA ALA A 41 -12.18 33.46 16.31
C ALA A 41 -13.47 32.96 16.96
N ALA A 42 -14.34 33.89 17.38
CA ALA A 42 -15.61 33.51 17.98
C ALA A 42 -16.40 32.70 16.96
N GLY A 43 -16.50 31.38 17.19
CA GLY A 43 -17.29 30.49 16.35
C GLY A 43 -18.76 30.95 16.34
N PRO A 44 -19.50 30.72 15.24
CA PRO A 44 -20.89 31.12 15.17
C PRO A 44 -21.68 30.47 16.31
N THR A 45 -22.25 31.30 17.19
CA THR A 45 -23.01 30.88 18.39
C THR A 45 -24.40 30.33 18.06
N GLY A 46 -24.62 29.89 16.82
CA GLY A 46 -25.81 29.15 16.44
C GLY A 46 -25.74 27.75 17.02
N GLN A 47 -26.75 27.36 17.80
CA GLN A 47 -26.99 25.95 18.06
C GLN A 47 -27.19 25.27 16.70
N SER A 48 -26.32 24.32 16.35
CA SER A 48 -26.56 23.45 15.20
C SER A 48 -27.96 22.86 15.34
N PRO A 49 -28.86 23.02 14.35
CA PRO A 49 -30.21 22.51 14.48
C PRO A 49 -30.13 21.00 14.69
N SER A 50 -30.70 20.51 15.80
CA SER A 50 -30.74 19.07 16.06
C SER A 50 -31.65 18.43 15.01
N VAL A 51 -31.05 17.89 13.95
CA VAL A 51 -31.78 17.11 12.96
C VAL A 51 -32.27 15.85 13.65
N ALA A 52 -33.55 15.84 14.02
CA ALA A 52 -34.20 14.67 14.58
C ALA A 52 -34.28 13.60 13.48
N VAL A 53 -33.31 12.69 13.46
CA VAL A 53 -33.29 11.55 12.56
C VAL A 53 -34.45 10.63 12.95
N ALA A 54 -35.40 10.44 12.03
CA ALA A 54 -36.55 9.59 12.29
C ALA A 54 -36.10 8.14 12.58
N PRO A 55 -36.77 7.41 13.49
CA PRO A 55 -36.49 6.00 13.72
C PRO A 55 -36.54 5.21 12.41
N GLY A 56 -35.49 4.46 12.10
CA GLY A 56 -35.35 3.72 10.84
C GLY A 56 -34.62 4.46 9.72
N ALA A 57 -34.55 5.79 9.72
CA ALA A 57 -34.02 6.55 8.57
C ALA A 57 -32.54 6.26 8.22
N LEU A 58 -31.71 5.88 9.20
CA LEU A 58 -30.33 5.40 8.94
C LEU A 58 -30.31 4.01 8.30
N ALA A 59 -31.24 3.12 8.68
CA ALA A 59 -31.37 1.81 8.06
C ALA A 59 -31.89 1.95 6.62
N ASP A 60 -32.89 2.81 6.39
CA ASP A 60 -33.39 3.11 5.05
C ASP A 60 -32.28 3.71 4.16
N ALA A 61 -31.49 4.65 4.69
CA ALA A 61 -30.35 5.22 3.98
C ALA A 61 -29.26 4.20 3.65
N ALA A 62 -28.95 3.27 4.57
CA ALA A 62 -28.01 2.19 4.32
C ALA A 62 -28.55 1.18 3.28
N CYS A 63 -29.83 0.82 3.36
CA CYS A 63 -30.50 -0.05 2.39
C CYS A 63 -30.66 0.59 1.00
N ALA A 64 -30.58 1.92 0.90
CA ALA A 64 -30.59 2.64 -0.37
C ALA A 64 -29.20 2.69 -1.05
N LEU A 65 -28.12 2.26 -0.39
CA LEU A 65 -26.80 2.16 -1.02
C LEU A 65 -26.80 1.06 -2.10
N PRO A 66 -26.08 1.24 -3.23
CA PRO A 66 -25.88 0.19 -4.21
C PRO A 66 -25.38 -1.11 -3.58
N HIS A 67 -25.99 -2.25 -3.92
CA HIS A 67 -25.67 -3.56 -3.34
C HIS A 67 -24.17 -3.90 -3.39
N ARG A 68 -23.47 -3.53 -4.48
CA ARG A 68 -22.01 -3.67 -4.62
C ARG A 68 -21.22 -2.92 -3.54
N TYR A 69 -21.67 -1.73 -3.11
CA TYR A 69 -20.99 -0.95 -2.08
C TYR A 69 -21.19 -1.62 -0.71
N LEU A 70 -22.40 -2.11 -0.42
CA LEU A 70 -22.68 -2.91 0.78
C LEU A 70 -21.85 -4.20 0.81
N LEU A 71 -21.67 -4.88 -0.33
CA LEU A 71 -20.84 -6.08 -0.44
C LEU A 71 -19.36 -5.79 -0.21
N ARG A 72 -18.81 -4.71 -0.81
CA ARG A 72 -17.44 -4.23 -0.57
C ARG A 72 -17.23 -3.92 0.92
N ILE A 73 -18.14 -3.19 1.56
CA ILE A 73 -18.10 -2.86 3.00
C ILE A 73 -18.13 -4.13 3.87
N TRP A 74 -19.03 -5.06 3.57
CA TRP A 74 -19.17 -6.31 4.32
C TRP A 74 -17.90 -7.16 4.25
N ARG A 75 -17.30 -7.30 3.05
CA ARG A 75 -16.01 -7.97 2.83
C ARG A 75 -14.84 -7.31 3.56
N GLY A 76 -14.91 -5.99 3.78
CA GLY A 76 -13.92 -5.24 4.57
C GLY A 76 -14.06 -5.39 6.09
N THR A 77 -15.15 -6.00 6.58
CA THR A 77 -15.51 -5.97 8.01
C THR A 77 -15.18 -7.30 8.72
N PHE A 78 -14.40 -7.25 9.80
CA PHE A 78 -14.11 -8.39 10.68
C PHE A 78 -14.62 -8.10 12.11
N PRO A 79 -15.57 -8.89 12.66
CA PRO A 79 -16.08 -8.71 14.02
C PRO A 79 -14.97 -8.74 15.09
N GLY A 80 -14.85 -7.66 15.87
CA GLY A 80 -13.83 -7.54 16.92
C GLY A 80 -12.45 -7.07 16.45
N ARG A 81 -12.29 -6.75 15.16
CA ARG A 81 -11.13 -5.99 14.64
C ARG A 81 -11.56 -4.66 14.03
N SER A 82 -12.60 -4.65 13.18
CA SER A 82 -13.12 -3.42 12.58
C SER A 82 -13.72 -2.46 13.60
N GLY A 83 -13.77 -1.17 13.24
CA GLY A 83 -14.50 -0.14 13.99
C GLY A 83 -16.00 -0.47 14.12
N GLN A 84 -16.59 -0.04 15.24
CA GLN A 84 -18.01 -0.30 15.57
C GLN A 84 -18.99 0.55 14.76
N ILE A 85 -18.52 1.65 14.18
CA ILE A 85 -19.28 2.59 13.34
C ILE A 85 -18.44 2.85 12.10
N LEU A 86 -19.03 2.59 10.93
CA LEU A 86 -18.47 3.02 9.64
C LEU A 86 -19.26 4.22 9.12
N LEU A 87 -18.54 5.25 8.66
CA LEU A 87 -19.14 6.42 8.02
C LEU A 87 -18.97 6.30 6.51
N VAL A 88 -20.08 6.18 5.78
CA VAL A 88 -20.10 6.13 4.31
C VAL A 88 -20.69 7.45 3.80
N PRO A 89 -19.86 8.45 3.43
CA PRO A 89 -20.37 9.68 2.86
C PRO A 89 -21.01 9.44 1.48
N LYS A 90 -21.93 10.32 1.09
CA LYS A 90 -22.58 10.25 -0.22
C LYS A 90 -21.55 10.58 -1.31
N GLU A 91 -21.39 9.68 -2.28
CA GLU A 91 -20.52 9.88 -3.45
C GLU A 91 -20.79 11.24 -4.15
N PRO A 92 -19.76 12.03 -4.51
CA PRO A 92 -18.31 11.78 -4.38
C PRO A 92 -17.67 12.35 -3.10
N ASN A 93 -18.46 12.73 -2.08
CA ASN A 93 -17.95 13.28 -0.82
C ASN A 93 -17.08 12.25 -0.07
N PHE A 94 -16.08 12.73 0.68
CA PHE A 94 -15.15 11.89 1.43
C PHE A 94 -14.80 12.49 2.81
N LEU A 95 -14.19 11.67 3.67
CA LEU A 95 -13.76 12.03 5.02
C LEU A 95 -12.24 12.12 5.10
N GLY A 96 -11.71 13.19 5.71
CA GLY A 96 -10.29 13.38 5.99
C GLY A 96 -9.60 14.43 5.09
N THR A 97 -8.29 14.56 5.29
CA THR A 97 -7.40 15.49 4.57
C THR A 97 -6.46 14.74 3.62
N ASN A 98 -5.80 15.48 2.72
CA ASN A 98 -4.77 14.95 1.81
C ASN A 98 -5.28 13.82 0.89
N PHE A 99 -6.45 14.02 0.25
CA PHE A 99 -6.99 13.13 -0.79
C PHE A 99 -7.02 11.62 -0.40
N PRO A 100 -7.72 11.24 0.68
CA PRO A 100 -7.74 9.86 1.16
C PRO A 100 -8.50 8.93 0.21
N HIS A 101 -8.03 7.69 0.08
CA HIS A 101 -8.50 6.68 -0.87
C HIS A 101 -9.37 5.58 -0.19
N SER A 102 -10.02 5.91 0.93
CA SER A 102 -10.88 4.97 1.68
C SER A 102 -12.35 5.12 1.30
N GLY A 103 -12.91 4.15 0.57
CA GLY A 103 -14.34 4.09 0.30
C GLY A 103 -14.78 2.94 -0.62
N PRO A 104 -16.11 2.73 -0.78
CA PRO A 104 -16.66 1.64 -1.58
C PRO A 104 -16.92 2.01 -3.06
N TRP A 105 -16.65 3.26 -3.44
CA TRP A 105 -16.96 3.82 -4.77
C TRP A 105 -16.03 3.28 -5.85
N ASP A 106 -16.53 3.22 -7.08
CA ASP A 106 -15.82 2.60 -8.22
C ASP A 106 -14.45 3.24 -8.48
N TYR A 107 -14.34 4.57 -8.40
CA TYR A 107 -13.05 5.26 -8.64
C TYR A 107 -11.94 4.97 -7.62
N LEU A 108 -12.26 4.30 -6.50
CA LEU A 108 -11.27 3.79 -5.52
C LEU A 108 -11.10 2.27 -5.59
N GLN A 109 -12.01 1.58 -6.25
CA GLN A 109 -12.13 0.12 -6.23
C GLN A 109 -11.74 -0.52 -7.57
N ASP A 110 -11.95 0.17 -8.68
CA ASP A 110 -11.66 -0.33 -10.02
C ASP A 110 -10.15 -0.13 -10.29
N VAL A 111 -9.45 -1.23 -10.59
CA VAL A 111 -7.99 -1.28 -10.67
C VAL A 111 -7.53 -1.97 -11.96
N PRO A 112 -6.34 -1.66 -12.49
CA PRO A 112 -5.75 -2.48 -13.52
C PRO A 112 -5.54 -3.90 -12.97
N LEU A 113 -5.75 -4.91 -13.81
CA LEU A 113 -5.24 -6.25 -13.57
C LEU A 113 -4.76 -6.81 -14.90
N PHE A 114 -3.44 -6.90 -15.05
CA PHE A 114 -2.77 -7.29 -16.27
C PHE A 114 -1.79 -8.43 -16.00
N TRP A 115 -1.86 -9.47 -16.80
CA TRP A 115 -0.96 -10.62 -16.73
C TRP A 115 -0.15 -10.71 -18.01
N TYR A 116 1.17 -10.76 -17.87
CA TYR A 116 2.13 -10.85 -18.95
C TYR A 116 3.12 -11.97 -18.66
N GLY A 117 3.51 -12.73 -19.68
CA GLY A 117 4.44 -13.84 -19.51
C GLY A 117 4.71 -14.49 -20.86
N PRO A 118 5.71 -14.03 -21.62
CA PRO A 118 5.91 -14.44 -23.00
C PRO A 118 6.04 -15.97 -23.15
N GLY A 119 5.06 -16.62 -23.79
CA GLY A 119 5.04 -18.07 -23.96
C GLY A 119 4.45 -18.87 -22.78
N ILE A 120 4.05 -18.22 -21.69
CA ILE A 120 3.36 -18.82 -20.54
C ILE A 120 1.91 -18.30 -20.48
N VAL A 121 1.75 -16.98 -20.35
CA VAL A 121 0.44 -16.32 -20.34
C VAL A 121 -0.07 -16.19 -21.78
N PRO A 122 -1.31 -16.60 -22.08
CA PRO A 122 -1.86 -16.44 -23.42
C PRO A 122 -2.05 -14.97 -23.81
N ALA A 123 -1.60 -14.58 -25.00
CA ALA A 123 -1.92 -13.30 -25.62
C ALA A 123 -3.41 -13.24 -25.99
N ARG A 124 -4.23 -12.61 -25.13
CA ARG A 124 -5.68 -12.45 -25.30
C ARG A 124 -6.12 -11.01 -25.49
N GLY A 125 -5.30 -10.03 -25.09
CA GLY A 125 -5.73 -8.64 -25.01
C GLY A 125 -6.70 -8.40 -23.85
N ALA A 126 -7.61 -7.45 -24.04
CA ALA A 126 -8.63 -7.12 -23.05
C ALA A 126 -9.77 -8.15 -23.00
N VAL A 127 -10.06 -8.65 -21.80
CA VAL A 127 -11.19 -9.54 -21.50
C VAL A 127 -12.19 -8.86 -20.57
N GLN A 128 -13.47 -9.17 -20.74
CA GLN A 128 -14.59 -8.51 -20.05
C GLN A 128 -15.01 -9.18 -18.73
N ARG A 129 -14.23 -10.15 -18.26
CA ARG A 129 -14.55 -10.90 -17.04
C ARG A 129 -14.43 -10.02 -15.80
N PRO A 130 -15.42 -10.03 -14.90
CA PRO A 130 -15.25 -9.52 -13.54
C PRO A 130 -14.15 -10.30 -12.83
N ALA A 131 -13.12 -9.60 -12.37
CA ALA A 131 -12.01 -10.18 -11.61
C ALA A 131 -11.77 -9.35 -10.34
N SER A 132 -11.06 -9.90 -9.37
CA SER A 132 -10.62 -9.17 -8.19
C SER A 132 -9.14 -9.37 -7.92
N ILE A 133 -8.53 -8.47 -7.16
CA ILE A 133 -7.18 -8.67 -6.62
C ILE A 133 -7.08 -9.94 -5.73
N ALA A 134 -8.22 -10.40 -5.17
CA ALA A 134 -8.32 -11.69 -4.48
C ALA A 134 -8.07 -12.90 -5.41
N ASP A 135 -8.24 -12.74 -6.73
CA ASP A 135 -8.01 -13.82 -7.70
C ASP A 135 -6.51 -14.02 -8.01
N ILE A 136 -5.62 -13.14 -7.53
CA ILE A 136 -4.18 -13.18 -7.83
C ILE A 136 -3.52 -14.43 -7.22
N ALA A 137 -3.49 -14.56 -5.89
CA ALA A 137 -2.93 -15.72 -5.20
C ALA A 137 -3.44 -17.09 -5.74
N PRO A 138 -4.74 -17.35 -5.91
CA PRO A 138 -5.20 -18.63 -6.44
C PRO A 138 -4.86 -18.82 -7.93
N THR A 139 -4.69 -17.76 -8.74
CA THR A 139 -4.20 -17.89 -10.12
C THR A 139 -2.70 -18.20 -10.16
N GLN A 140 -1.91 -17.57 -9.29
CA GLN A 140 -0.49 -17.90 -9.12
C GLN A 140 -0.31 -19.36 -8.66
N ALA A 141 -1.17 -19.84 -7.75
CA ALA A 141 -1.16 -21.25 -7.34
C ALA A 141 -1.36 -22.23 -8.51
N GLU A 142 -2.29 -21.96 -9.45
CA GLU A 142 -2.43 -22.79 -10.65
C GLU A 142 -1.20 -22.73 -11.57
N LEU A 143 -0.57 -21.55 -11.72
CA LEU A 143 0.69 -21.41 -12.48
C LEU A 143 1.84 -22.24 -11.88
N LEU A 144 1.85 -22.40 -10.56
CA LEU A 144 2.81 -23.21 -9.80
C LEU A 144 2.47 -24.70 -9.77
N GLY A 145 1.24 -25.08 -10.15
CA GLY A 145 0.71 -26.44 -9.92
C GLY A 145 0.49 -26.76 -8.43
N PHE A 146 0.27 -25.75 -7.60
CA PHE A 146 0.16 -25.85 -6.14
C PHE A 146 -1.29 -25.83 -5.65
N ASP A 147 -1.64 -26.71 -4.70
CA ASP A 147 -2.99 -26.74 -4.11
C ASP A 147 -3.12 -25.66 -3.02
N PHE A 148 -3.75 -24.55 -3.38
CA PHE A 148 -3.96 -23.39 -2.52
C PHE A 148 -5.45 -23.23 -2.12
N PRO A 149 -5.76 -22.90 -0.85
CA PRO A 149 -7.12 -22.62 -0.41
C PRO A 149 -7.78 -21.48 -1.20
N LYS A 150 -9.00 -21.72 -1.68
CA LYS A 150 -9.77 -20.76 -2.50
C LYS A 150 -11.05 -20.39 -1.74
N VAL A 151 -10.98 -19.49 -0.74
CA VAL A 151 -12.18 -19.08 0.02
C VAL A 151 -12.94 -17.99 -0.73
N ASP A 152 -12.34 -16.83 -0.95
CA ASP A 152 -12.95 -15.76 -1.74
C ASP A 152 -12.55 -15.85 -3.22
N GLY A 153 -11.25 -15.67 -3.48
CA GLY A 153 -10.67 -15.63 -4.81
C GLY A 153 -10.80 -16.94 -5.60
N ARG A 154 -10.77 -16.82 -6.93
CA ARG A 154 -10.83 -17.93 -7.88
C ARG A 154 -9.69 -17.83 -8.90
N PRO A 155 -9.07 -18.95 -9.32
CA PRO A 155 -8.12 -18.90 -10.41
C PRO A 155 -8.79 -18.39 -11.70
N LEU A 156 -8.10 -17.50 -12.41
CA LEU A 156 -8.60 -16.85 -13.60
C LEU A 156 -8.40 -17.76 -14.83
N PRO A 157 -9.47 -18.25 -15.49
CA PRO A 157 -9.38 -19.34 -16.46
C PRO A 157 -8.74 -18.94 -17.81
N GLU A 158 -8.54 -17.65 -18.08
CA GLU A 158 -7.76 -17.17 -19.22
C GLU A 158 -6.25 -17.41 -19.07
N ILE A 159 -5.80 -17.70 -17.84
CA ILE A 159 -4.41 -17.97 -17.47
C ILE A 159 -4.34 -19.44 -17.02
N PRO A 160 -4.32 -20.40 -17.96
CA PRO A 160 -4.25 -21.82 -17.63
C PRO A 160 -2.89 -22.18 -17.04
N ALA A 161 -2.86 -23.22 -16.19
CA ALA A 161 -1.62 -23.82 -15.72
C ALA A 161 -0.73 -24.24 -16.92
N PRO A 162 0.56 -23.85 -16.95
CA PRO A 162 1.48 -24.24 -18.01
C PRO A 162 1.95 -25.69 -17.82
N ALA A 163 2.57 -26.27 -18.85
CA ALA A 163 3.17 -27.61 -18.76
C ALA A 163 4.42 -27.65 -17.85
N THR A 164 5.11 -26.52 -17.73
CA THR A 164 6.21 -26.27 -16.80
C THR A 164 5.93 -24.94 -16.10
N PRO A 165 5.94 -24.86 -14.77
CA PRO A 165 5.80 -23.60 -14.04
C PRO A 165 6.82 -22.53 -14.46
N PRO A 166 6.49 -21.22 -14.35
CA PRO A 166 7.48 -20.15 -14.47
C PRO A 166 8.56 -20.28 -13.40
N ARG A 167 9.80 -19.91 -13.72
CA ARG A 167 10.90 -19.78 -12.74
C ARG A 167 10.73 -18.57 -11.81
N LEU A 168 10.00 -17.54 -12.24
CA LEU A 168 9.70 -16.37 -11.42
C LEU A 168 8.28 -15.87 -11.66
N ILE A 169 7.52 -15.65 -10.59
CA ILE A 169 6.29 -14.86 -10.61
C ILE A 169 6.57 -13.51 -9.91
N VAL A 170 6.37 -12.43 -10.65
CA VAL A 170 6.48 -11.06 -10.14
C VAL A 170 5.09 -10.47 -9.96
N THR A 171 4.73 -10.10 -8.73
CA THR A 171 3.53 -9.31 -8.42
C THR A 171 3.96 -7.84 -8.29
N LEU A 172 3.59 -7.02 -9.27
CA LEU A 172 3.90 -5.60 -9.35
C LEU A 172 2.65 -4.77 -9.02
N VAL A 173 2.69 -4.10 -7.88
CA VAL A 173 1.65 -3.17 -7.44
C VAL A 173 2.08 -1.74 -7.75
N TRP A 174 1.22 -1.00 -8.44
CA TRP A 174 1.25 0.45 -8.50
C TRP A 174 0.31 0.98 -7.41
N ASP A 175 0.86 1.43 -6.29
CA ASP A 175 0.09 1.90 -5.13
C ASP A 175 -0.81 3.07 -5.53
N ALA A 176 -2.10 3.01 -5.22
CA ALA A 176 -3.16 3.90 -5.71
C ALA A 176 -3.30 4.04 -7.25
N GLY A 177 -2.59 3.22 -8.03
CA GLY A 177 -2.57 3.22 -9.51
C GLY A 177 -3.83 2.68 -10.20
N GLY A 178 -4.99 2.79 -9.55
CA GLY A 178 -6.26 2.30 -10.05
C GLY A 178 -6.75 3.00 -11.32
N MET A 179 -7.88 2.55 -11.86
CA MET A 179 -8.41 3.03 -13.13
C MET A 179 -8.69 4.53 -13.13
N SER A 180 -8.99 5.15 -11.98
CA SER A 180 -9.16 6.60 -11.89
C SER A 180 -7.91 7.40 -12.29
N VAL A 181 -6.70 6.87 -12.06
CA VAL A 181 -5.43 7.45 -12.52
C VAL A 181 -5.25 7.26 -14.03
N LEU A 182 -5.48 6.04 -14.52
CA LEU A 182 -5.27 5.67 -15.92
C LEU A 182 -6.27 6.35 -16.87
N ASP A 183 -7.51 6.55 -16.41
CA ASP A 183 -8.59 7.22 -17.16
C ASP A 183 -8.50 8.75 -17.09
N ALA A 184 -7.87 9.32 -16.05
CA ALA A 184 -7.55 10.74 -16.02
C ALA A 184 -6.50 11.12 -17.08
N PHE A 185 -5.59 10.20 -17.41
CA PHE A 185 -4.47 10.41 -18.33
C PHE A 185 -4.35 9.31 -19.41
N PRO A 186 -5.37 9.15 -20.27
CA PRO A 186 -5.48 7.99 -21.18
C PRO A 186 -4.45 7.96 -22.31
N HIS A 187 -3.55 8.95 -22.41
CA HIS A 187 -2.48 9.00 -23.41
C HIS A 187 -1.08 8.85 -22.80
N ASP A 188 -0.98 8.76 -21.48
CA ASP A 188 0.26 8.90 -20.73
C ASP A 188 0.81 7.59 -20.14
N TRP A 189 0.18 6.47 -20.50
CA TRP A 189 0.64 5.10 -20.24
C TRP A 189 0.75 4.23 -21.52
N PRO A 190 1.48 4.68 -22.57
CA PRO A 190 1.56 3.99 -23.85
C PRO A 190 2.26 2.61 -23.81
N VAL A 191 3.18 2.37 -22.88
CA VAL A 191 3.91 1.10 -22.78
C VAL A 191 3.00 -0.02 -22.30
N LEU A 192 2.27 0.19 -21.20
CA LEU A 192 1.27 -0.76 -20.71
C LEU A 192 0.20 -1.01 -21.78
N LYS A 193 -0.26 0.01 -22.52
CA LYS A 193 -1.17 -0.19 -23.67
C LYS A 193 -0.58 -1.07 -24.76
N ALA A 194 0.71 -0.92 -25.07
CA ALA A 194 1.39 -1.74 -26.07
C ALA A 194 1.59 -3.20 -25.60
N LEU A 195 1.66 -3.44 -24.29
CA LEU A 195 1.76 -4.79 -23.72
C LEU A 195 0.41 -5.53 -23.66
N ILE A 196 -0.72 -4.82 -23.52
CA ILE A 196 -2.06 -5.44 -23.38
C ILE A 196 -2.33 -6.56 -24.41
N PRO A 197 -2.13 -6.37 -25.74
CA PRO A 197 -2.38 -7.41 -26.74
C PRO A 197 -1.56 -8.70 -26.55
N GLU A 198 -0.38 -8.59 -25.93
CA GLU A 198 0.58 -9.68 -25.72
C GLU A 198 0.34 -10.44 -24.40
N GLY A 199 -0.68 -10.07 -23.62
CA GLY A 199 -1.04 -10.71 -22.35
C GLY A 199 -2.55 -10.80 -22.15
N VAL A 200 -2.99 -10.82 -20.88
CA VAL A 200 -4.41 -10.81 -20.49
C VAL A 200 -4.70 -9.58 -19.61
N TRP A 201 -5.53 -8.66 -20.10
CA TRP A 201 -5.99 -7.48 -19.37
C TRP A 201 -7.45 -7.67 -18.94
N TYR A 202 -7.75 -7.57 -17.65
CA TYR A 202 -9.12 -7.64 -17.14
C TYR A 202 -9.72 -6.25 -17.10
N ALA A 203 -10.66 -5.97 -18.00
CA ALA A 203 -11.29 -4.65 -18.13
C ALA A 203 -12.25 -4.30 -16.98
N ASN A 204 -12.65 -5.28 -16.17
CA ASN A 204 -13.60 -5.15 -15.07
C ASN A 204 -12.99 -5.74 -13.78
N ALA A 205 -11.80 -5.29 -13.39
CA ALA A 205 -11.10 -5.77 -12.20
C ALA A 205 -11.30 -4.82 -11.00
N GLU A 206 -11.56 -5.39 -9.81
CA GLU A 206 -11.80 -4.62 -8.59
C GLU A 206 -10.96 -5.05 -7.37
N VAL A 207 -10.72 -4.11 -6.45
CA VAL A 207 -10.27 -4.38 -5.07
C VAL A 207 -11.25 -5.32 -4.37
N GLY A 208 -12.56 -5.10 -4.53
CA GLY A 208 -13.62 -6.00 -4.06
C GLY A 208 -13.99 -5.87 -2.57
N SER A 209 -13.24 -5.08 -1.79
CA SER A 209 -13.51 -4.79 -0.37
C SER A 209 -13.27 -3.32 -0.01
N SER A 210 -14.02 -2.81 0.98
CA SER A 210 -13.92 -1.44 1.50
C SER A 210 -13.80 -1.45 3.02
N PRO A 211 -12.82 -0.76 3.63
CA PRO A 211 -11.97 0.27 3.03
C PRO A 211 -10.89 -0.26 2.08
N SER A 212 -10.74 0.41 0.93
CA SER A 212 -9.73 0.16 -0.10
C SER A 212 -8.40 0.83 0.27
N ILE A 213 -7.69 0.25 1.24
CA ILE A 213 -6.46 0.83 1.77
C ILE A 213 -5.32 -0.18 1.76
N THR A 214 -4.10 0.33 1.52
CA THR A 214 -2.86 -0.44 1.35
C THR A 214 -2.71 -1.70 2.24
N PRO A 215 -2.81 -1.65 3.59
CA PRO A 215 -2.58 -2.85 4.42
C PRO A 215 -3.61 -3.98 4.21
N ALA A 216 -4.87 -3.63 3.95
CA ALA A 216 -5.98 -4.57 3.80
C ALA A 216 -5.98 -5.20 2.41
N THR A 217 -5.69 -4.40 1.39
CA THR A 217 -5.71 -4.81 -0.02
C THR A 217 -4.45 -5.59 -0.38
N HIS A 218 -3.28 -5.23 0.18
CA HIS A 218 -2.07 -6.07 0.10
C HIS A 218 -2.27 -7.44 0.77
N ALA A 219 -2.94 -7.50 1.93
CA ALA A 219 -3.32 -8.80 2.52
C ALA A 219 -4.21 -9.63 1.58
N THR A 220 -5.14 -8.98 0.88
CA THR A 220 -6.02 -9.65 -0.10
C THR A 220 -5.24 -10.21 -1.29
N ILE A 221 -4.27 -9.46 -1.83
CA ILE A 221 -3.39 -9.89 -2.94
C ILE A 221 -2.63 -11.17 -2.59
N GLY A 222 -2.02 -11.23 -1.41
CA GLY A 222 -1.18 -12.37 -1.00
C GLY A 222 -1.95 -13.60 -0.53
N THR A 223 -3.13 -13.42 0.06
CA THR A 223 -3.93 -14.51 0.66
C THR A 223 -5.06 -15.02 -0.23
N GLY A 224 -5.50 -14.23 -1.21
CA GLY A 224 -6.72 -14.50 -1.99
C GLY A 224 -8.03 -14.39 -1.20
N ASP A 225 -7.97 -13.85 0.01
CA ASP A 225 -9.07 -13.72 0.97
C ASP A 225 -9.31 -12.24 1.31
N TYR A 226 -10.56 -11.82 1.47
CA TYR A 226 -10.91 -10.45 1.85
C TYR A 226 -10.65 -10.16 3.34
N PRO A 227 -10.65 -8.88 3.78
CA PRO A 227 -10.41 -8.50 5.18
C PRO A 227 -11.29 -9.17 6.24
N MET A 228 -12.53 -9.55 5.89
CA MET A 228 -13.42 -10.38 6.72
C MET A 228 -12.85 -11.77 7.07
N HIS A 229 -11.78 -12.19 6.39
CA HIS A 229 -11.03 -13.41 6.65
C HIS A 229 -9.57 -13.14 7.03
N THR A 230 -8.86 -12.22 6.37
CA THR A 230 -7.45 -11.90 6.73
C THR A 230 -7.31 -11.19 8.08
N GLY A 231 -8.36 -10.47 8.51
CA GLY A 231 -8.35 -9.66 9.71
C GLY A 231 -7.55 -8.36 9.60
N GLN A 232 -6.96 -8.03 8.45
CA GLN A 232 -6.34 -6.72 8.17
C GLN A 232 -7.43 -5.80 7.61
N THR A 233 -8.18 -5.11 8.47
CA THR A 233 -9.41 -4.40 8.08
C THR A 233 -9.29 -2.90 7.90
N ASP A 234 -8.27 -2.29 8.48
CA ASP A 234 -8.05 -0.84 8.41
C ASP A 234 -6.54 -0.54 8.66
N ALA A 235 -6.11 0.71 8.56
CA ALA A 235 -4.76 1.14 8.92
C ALA A 235 -4.55 1.05 10.43
N GLU A 236 -5.62 1.18 11.22
CA GLU A 236 -5.67 1.01 12.67
C GLU A 236 -6.90 0.19 13.05
N PHE A 237 -6.73 -0.95 13.72
CA PHE A 237 -7.81 -1.88 14.06
C PHE A 237 -7.61 -2.54 15.41
N PHE A 238 -8.66 -3.14 15.96
CA PHE A 238 -8.61 -3.78 17.28
C PHE A 238 -7.88 -5.13 17.24
N VAL A 239 -7.04 -5.38 18.24
CA VAL A 239 -6.54 -6.71 18.61
C VAL A 239 -6.82 -6.89 20.11
N GLY A 240 -7.91 -7.60 20.41
CA GLY A 240 -8.45 -7.66 21.77
C GLY A 240 -9.11 -6.32 22.13
N SER A 241 -8.62 -5.67 23.20
CA SER A 241 -9.07 -4.32 23.61
C SER A 241 -8.25 -3.18 22.99
N GLU A 242 -7.07 -3.48 22.46
CA GLU A 242 -6.11 -2.46 22.01
C GLU A 242 -6.30 -2.14 20.54
N ILE A 243 -6.14 -0.87 20.15
CA ILE A 243 -6.02 -0.48 18.75
C ILE A 243 -4.55 -0.60 18.35
N VAL A 244 -4.28 -1.34 17.27
CA VAL A 244 -2.93 -1.52 16.71
C VAL A 244 -2.88 -0.97 15.28
N ARG A 245 -1.72 -0.44 14.88
CA ARG A 245 -1.45 -0.08 13.49
C ARG A 245 -1.16 -1.32 12.66
N ALA A 246 -1.66 -1.38 11.43
CA ALA A 246 -1.46 -2.51 10.53
C ALA A 246 0.01 -2.80 10.23
N GLY A 247 0.86 -1.78 10.17
CA GLY A 247 2.30 -1.93 10.00
C GLY A 247 3.01 -2.50 11.24
N ALA A 248 2.37 -2.53 12.42
CA ALA A 248 3.07 -2.68 13.70
C ALA A 248 3.74 -4.02 13.91
N LEU A 249 3.11 -5.06 13.42
CA LEU A 249 3.68 -6.40 13.33
C LEU A 249 3.52 -6.94 11.88
N GLY A 250 3.02 -6.10 10.96
CA GLY A 250 2.78 -6.41 9.55
C GLY A 250 2.07 -7.75 9.36
N PRO A 251 2.74 -8.75 8.74
CA PRO A 251 2.14 -10.05 8.44
C PRO A 251 1.78 -10.81 9.71
N LEU A 252 2.46 -10.60 10.85
CA LEU A 252 2.13 -11.24 12.13
C LEU A 252 0.74 -10.87 12.68
N LEU A 253 0.06 -9.87 12.08
CA LEU A 253 -1.33 -9.55 12.39
C LEU A 253 -2.34 -10.34 11.54
N LEU A 254 -1.91 -10.99 10.45
CA LEU A 254 -2.78 -11.77 9.58
C LEU A 254 -3.38 -12.97 10.33
N LEU A 255 -4.62 -13.30 10.00
CA LEU A 255 -5.32 -14.50 10.46
C LEU A 255 -5.27 -15.64 9.44
N ARG A 256 -4.61 -15.41 8.30
CA ARG A 256 -4.58 -16.30 7.13
C ARG A 256 -3.15 -16.30 6.56
N PRO A 257 -2.61 -17.47 6.16
CA PRO A 257 -1.36 -17.52 5.44
C PRO A 257 -1.53 -16.96 4.03
N THR A 258 -0.45 -16.44 3.47
CA THR A 258 -0.37 -16.09 2.04
C THR A 258 -0.13 -17.34 1.17
N LEU A 259 -0.14 -17.16 -0.15
CA LEU A 259 0.39 -18.16 -1.08
C LEU A 259 1.84 -18.51 -0.76
N ALA A 260 2.71 -17.49 -0.56
CA ALA A 260 4.13 -17.75 -0.37
C ALA A 260 4.41 -18.50 0.94
N ASP A 261 3.73 -18.17 2.05
CA ASP A 261 3.81 -18.92 3.32
C ASP A 261 3.54 -20.42 3.13
N LEU A 262 2.57 -20.78 2.27
CA LEU A 262 2.18 -22.17 2.05
C LEU A 262 3.07 -22.87 1.02
N TYR A 263 3.37 -22.19 -0.09
CA TYR A 263 4.12 -22.74 -1.20
C TYR A 263 5.60 -22.92 -0.85
N ASP A 264 6.25 -21.89 -0.26
CA ASP A 264 7.67 -21.95 0.12
C ASP A 264 7.97 -23.13 1.05
N ARG A 265 7.21 -23.22 2.14
CA ARG A 265 7.30 -24.31 3.10
C ARG A 265 6.96 -25.68 2.52
N ALA A 266 6.06 -25.75 1.54
CA ALA A 266 5.74 -27.01 0.86
C ALA A 266 6.86 -27.46 -0.11
N MET A 267 7.75 -26.53 -0.50
CA MET A 267 8.90 -26.76 -1.37
C MET A 267 10.23 -26.80 -0.59
N ASP A 268 10.18 -27.14 0.71
CA ASP A 268 11.32 -27.23 1.63
C ASP A 268 12.12 -25.91 1.78
N ASN A 269 11.45 -24.76 1.67
CA ASN A 269 12.02 -23.41 1.66
C ASN A 269 13.13 -23.24 0.59
N ARG A 270 12.96 -23.89 -0.57
CA ARG A 270 13.83 -23.73 -1.74
C ARG A 270 13.52 -22.50 -2.60
N PRO A 271 12.25 -22.09 -2.79
CA PRO A 271 11.94 -20.86 -3.51
C PRO A 271 12.61 -19.64 -2.90
N LEU A 272 13.00 -18.68 -3.74
CA LEU A 272 13.28 -17.33 -3.29
C LEU A 272 11.95 -16.57 -3.19
N VAL A 273 11.55 -16.26 -1.96
CA VAL A 273 10.44 -15.34 -1.67
C VAL A 273 11.00 -13.97 -1.28
N GLY A 274 10.46 -12.90 -1.88
CA GLY A 274 10.96 -11.54 -1.68
C GLY A 274 9.91 -10.43 -1.78
N ALA A 275 10.07 -9.37 -0.97
CA ALA A 275 9.23 -8.17 -0.97
C ALA A 275 10.07 -6.89 -1.04
N LEU A 276 9.77 -6.05 -2.04
CA LEU A 276 10.48 -4.80 -2.34
C LEU A 276 9.48 -3.64 -2.34
N ALA A 277 9.39 -2.90 -1.24
CA ALA A 277 8.29 -1.96 -0.98
C ALA A 277 8.68 -0.79 -0.06
N SER A 278 7.69 -0.01 0.39
CA SER A 278 7.92 1.20 1.19
C SER A 278 7.95 0.94 2.71
N VAL A 279 6.96 0.25 3.27
CA VAL A 279 6.82 0.01 4.72
C VAL A 279 6.29 -1.39 5.07
N THR A 280 6.22 -1.75 6.35
CA THR A 280 5.97 -3.13 6.82
C THR A 280 4.63 -3.74 6.40
N TRP A 281 3.56 -2.95 6.22
CA TRP A 281 2.27 -3.52 5.81
C TRP A 281 2.28 -4.12 4.39
N HIS A 282 3.25 -3.77 3.55
CA HIS A 282 3.39 -4.39 2.22
C HIS A 282 3.90 -5.85 2.32
N LEU A 283 4.45 -6.26 3.46
CA LEU A 283 4.78 -7.67 3.68
C LEU A 283 3.51 -8.55 3.75
N ASN A 284 2.32 -7.95 3.95
CA ASN A 284 1.03 -8.66 3.96
C ASN A 284 0.71 -9.36 2.62
N MET A 285 1.24 -8.89 1.48
CA MET A 285 1.08 -9.60 0.19
C MET A 285 2.09 -10.74 0.01
N MET A 286 3.19 -10.75 0.79
CA MET A 286 4.26 -11.73 0.66
C MET A 286 4.09 -12.89 1.63
N SER A 287 4.48 -12.74 2.90
CA SER A 287 4.63 -13.84 3.87
C SER A 287 4.92 -13.32 5.29
N HIS A 288 4.99 -14.25 6.25
CA HIS A 288 5.50 -13.98 7.60
C HIS A 288 7.01 -14.26 7.75
N GLY A 289 7.71 -14.72 6.70
CA GLY A 289 9.08 -15.23 6.78
C GLY A 289 9.19 -16.34 7.81
N SER A 290 10.31 -16.41 8.53
CA SER A 290 10.56 -17.48 9.53
C SER A 290 9.73 -17.38 10.81
N ALA A 291 8.81 -16.40 10.90
CA ALA A 291 7.73 -16.46 11.88
C ALA A 291 6.62 -17.45 11.47
N TRP A 292 6.48 -17.75 10.17
CA TRP A 292 5.64 -18.85 9.71
C TRP A 292 6.30 -20.17 10.14
N GLY A 293 5.58 -20.98 10.92
CA GLY A 293 6.14 -22.19 11.52
C GLY A 293 6.71 -23.16 10.47
N GLY A 294 8.04 -23.19 10.36
CA GLY A 294 8.80 -24.02 9.40
C GLY A 294 9.43 -23.26 8.23
N GLY A 295 9.06 -21.99 7.99
CA GLY A 295 9.63 -21.15 6.92
C GLY A 295 11.04 -20.63 7.22
N ASP A 296 11.74 -20.15 6.20
CA ASP A 296 13.09 -19.59 6.31
C ASP A 296 13.07 -18.03 6.33
N ARG A 297 14.22 -17.37 6.16
CA ARG A 297 14.29 -15.90 6.17
C ARG A 297 14.15 -15.35 4.76
N ASP A 298 12.89 -15.22 4.32
CA ASP A 298 12.45 -14.47 3.15
C ASP A 298 13.09 -13.08 3.04
N LEU A 299 13.24 -12.58 1.82
CA LEU A 299 13.87 -11.30 1.56
C LEU A 299 12.89 -10.14 1.73
N ALA A 300 13.28 -9.11 2.49
CA ALA A 300 12.49 -7.89 2.63
C ALA A 300 13.37 -6.65 2.50
N VAL A 301 13.06 -5.78 1.53
CA VAL A 301 13.60 -4.43 1.39
C VAL A 301 12.45 -3.44 1.54
N LEU A 302 12.50 -2.65 2.61
CA LEU A 302 11.54 -1.58 2.91
C LEU A 302 12.30 -0.24 3.00
N ARG A 303 11.62 0.84 3.40
CA ARG A 303 12.21 2.17 3.70
C ARG A 303 11.90 2.68 5.11
N VAL A 304 11.57 1.78 6.05
CA VAL A 304 11.17 2.16 7.42
C VAL A 304 12.35 2.78 8.18
N PRO A 305 12.25 4.01 8.72
CA PRO A 305 13.33 4.63 9.49
C PRO A 305 13.73 3.79 10.71
N ALA A 306 15.03 3.77 11.01
CA ALA A 306 15.59 2.93 12.08
C ALA A 306 15.10 3.28 13.49
N ALA A 307 14.55 4.48 13.70
CA ALA A 307 14.10 5.02 14.98
C ALA A 307 12.61 5.47 14.97
N ALA A 308 11.81 5.00 14.01
CA ALA A 308 10.39 5.35 13.91
C ALA A 308 9.50 4.42 14.76
N ASP A 309 8.69 5.03 15.63
CA ASP A 309 7.63 4.36 16.40
C ASP A 309 6.34 4.12 15.59
N ASN A 310 6.23 4.74 14.40
CA ASN A 310 5.06 4.66 13.53
C ASN A 310 5.36 3.83 12.27
N GLU A 311 4.70 2.68 12.14
CA GLU A 311 5.04 1.68 11.11
C GLU A 311 4.46 1.97 9.70
N GLY A 312 4.22 3.25 9.43
CA GLY A 312 3.94 3.83 8.12
C GLY A 312 4.89 4.96 7.72
N ALA A 313 5.92 5.25 8.52
CA ALA A 313 6.94 6.23 8.15
C ALA A 313 7.90 5.67 7.09
N GLU A 314 8.21 6.50 6.10
CA GLU A 314 9.27 6.27 5.11
C GLU A 314 10.48 7.16 5.43
N GLY A 315 11.69 6.67 5.19
CA GLY A 315 12.94 7.42 5.27
C GLY A 315 13.79 7.19 4.03
N THR A 316 14.68 8.12 3.67
CA THR A 316 15.38 8.19 2.37
C THR A 316 16.35 7.05 2.03
N THR A 317 16.41 5.99 2.83
CA THR A 317 17.29 4.82 2.68
C THR A 317 16.52 3.52 2.79
N TRP A 318 17.04 2.46 2.17
CA TRP A 318 16.47 1.11 2.26
C TRP A 318 16.80 0.48 3.62
N ASN A 319 15.84 -0.19 4.25
CA ASN A 319 15.99 -0.77 5.60
C ASN A 319 14.94 -1.87 5.86
N LEU A 320 15.04 -2.51 7.03
CA LEU A 320 14.04 -3.41 7.60
C LEU A 320 13.87 -3.10 9.10
N GLN A 321 12.63 -2.93 9.55
CA GLN A 321 12.31 -2.50 10.93
C GLN A 321 12.57 -3.61 11.97
N GLY A 322 13.03 -3.22 13.17
CA GLY A 322 13.49 -4.11 14.24
C GLY A 322 12.57 -5.30 14.60
N LYS A 323 11.25 -5.11 14.68
CA LYS A 323 10.31 -6.20 15.02
C LYS A 323 10.27 -7.32 13.95
N ASN A 324 10.51 -6.97 12.69
CA ASN A 324 10.52 -7.90 11.55
C ASN A 324 11.93 -8.41 11.20
N ARG A 325 13.01 -7.70 11.59
CA ARG A 325 14.41 -8.13 11.34
C ARG A 325 14.77 -9.56 11.74
N PRO A 326 14.21 -10.18 12.81
CA PRO A 326 14.48 -11.58 13.12
C PRO A 326 13.98 -12.54 12.02
N PHE A 327 12.87 -12.19 11.37
CA PHE A 327 12.09 -13.12 10.53
C PHE A 327 12.45 -13.07 9.04
N PHE A 328 13.00 -11.95 8.56
CA PHE A 328 13.37 -11.72 7.15
C PHE A 328 14.87 -11.41 6.98
N ARG A 329 15.45 -11.67 5.81
CA ARG A 329 16.79 -11.19 5.41
C ARG A 329 16.69 -9.82 4.73
N PHE A 330 17.70 -8.97 4.95
CA PHE A 330 17.81 -7.65 4.31
C PHE A 330 19.15 -7.55 3.55
N PRO A 331 19.14 -7.41 2.21
CA PRO A 331 20.36 -7.33 1.39
C PRO A 331 21.02 -5.95 1.53
N ALA A 332 21.85 -5.76 2.57
CA ALA A 332 22.38 -4.44 2.93
C ALA A 332 23.17 -3.70 1.82
N TYR A 333 23.61 -4.38 0.76
CA TYR A 333 24.25 -3.75 -0.40
C TYR A 333 23.34 -2.79 -1.18
N VAL A 334 22.01 -2.85 -1.03
CA VAL A 334 21.08 -1.95 -1.73
C VAL A 334 21.31 -0.47 -1.37
N ASN A 335 21.88 -0.19 -0.20
CA ASN A 335 22.30 1.17 0.20
C ASN A 335 23.67 1.59 -0.35
N GLY A 336 24.36 0.71 -1.09
CA GLY A 336 25.55 1.03 -1.89
C GLY A 336 25.24 1.31 -3.37
N LEU A 337 23.97 1.25 -3.76
CA LEU A 337 23.48 1.69 -5.08
C LEU A 337 23.46 3.24 -5.15
N PRO A 338 23.33 3.85 -6.34
CA PRO A 338 23.25 5.30 -6.47
C PRO A 338 22.13 5.89 -5.57
N PRO A 339 22.39 6.96 -4.82
CA PRO A 339 21.38 7.59 -3.97
C PRO A 339 20.29 8.26 -4.81
N LEU A 340 19.15 8.59 -4.19
CA LEU A 340 18.04 9.28 -4.85
C LEU A 340 18.46 10.56 -5.60
N SER A 341 19.42 11.31 -5.06
CA SER A 341 19.98 12.53 -5.67
C SER A 341 20.74 12.29 -6.99
N ALA A 342 21.08 11.04 -7.32
CA ALA A 342 21.61 10.68 -8.64
C ALA A 342 20.53 10.67 -9.75
N TYR A 343 19.25 10.73 -9.37
CA TYR A 343 18.10 10.63 -10.28
C TYR A 343 17.33 11.95 -10.43
N THR A 344 17.59 12.94 -9.56
CA THR A 344 16.85 14.21 -9.55
C THR A 344 17.17 15.14 -10.72
N GLU A 345 18.41 15.09 -11.27
CA GLU A 345 18.78 15.93 -12.42
C GLU A 345 17.91 15.66 -13.66
N ALA A 346 17.49 14.40 -13.87
CA ALA A 346 16.62 14.06 -15.00
C ALA A 346 15.20 14.61 -14.84
N VAL A 347 14.75 14.84 -13.60
CA VAL A 347 13.46 15.49 -13.30
C VAL A 347 13.59 17.01 -13.42
N ASP A 348 14.68 17.59 -12.90
CA ASP A 348 15.01 19.03 -13.01
C ASP A 348 15.10 19.49 -14.48
N ARG A 349 15.63 18.63 -15.36
CA ARG A 349 15.72 18.88 -16.79
C ARG A 349 14.44 18.62 -17.59
N ALA A 350 13.36 18.12 -16.97
CA ALA A 350 12.18 17.64 -17.69
C ALA A 350 11.41 18.76 -18.43
N ASP A 351 11.49 20.00 -17.95
CA ASP A 351 10.90 21.19 -18.60
C ASP A 351 11.94 22.02 -19.42
N GLY A 352 13.19 21.55 -19.46
CA GLY A 352 14.31 22.22 -20.14
C GLY A 352 15.15 23.14 -19.24
N ALA A 353 14.83 23.27 -17.96
CA ALA A 353 15.64 24.00 -16.98
C ALA A 353 16.76 23.12 -16.35
N LEU A 354 17.43 23.71 -15.37
CA LEU A 354 18.23 23.05 -14.34
C LEU A 354 18.32 24.06 -13.18
N ASP A 355 17.20 24.28 -12.51
CA ASP A 355 17.02 25.30 -11.47
C ASP A 355 16.66 24.71 -10.09
N GLY A 356 16.72 23.38 -9.97
CA GLY A 356 16.41 22.62 -8.76
C GLY A 356 14.92 22.37 -8.56
N ARG A 357 14.12 22.40 -9.64
CA ARG A 357 12.66 22.32 -9.57
C ARG A 357 12.10 21.27 -10.53
N TRP A 358 10.99 20.66 -10.12
CA TRP A 358 10.14 19.85 -10.97
C TRP A 358 8.87 20.66 -11.22
N ARG A 359 8.73 21.25 -12.41
CA ARG A 359 7.69 22.24 -12.67
C ARG A 359 7.87 23.41 -11.67
N ASP A 360 6.80 23.85 -11.00
CA ASP A 360 6.89 24.85 -9.94
C ASP A 360 7.42 24.30 -8.58
N ASN A 361 7.62 23.00 -8.43
CA ASN A 361 7.90 22.34 -7.16
C ASN A 361 9.41 22.24 -6.88
N SER A 362 9.92 22.82 -5.77
CA SER A 362 11.34 22.71 -5.41
C SER A 362 11.72 21.28 -5.01
N ILE A 363 12.66 20.66 -5.74
CA ILE A 363 13.08 19.27 -5.50
C ILE A 363 13.63 19.09 -4.07
N GLU A 364 14.41 20.05 -3.57
CA GLU A 364 14.93 20.02 -2.20
C GLU A 364 13.82 20.03 -1.14
N GLN A 365 12.81 20.89 -1.32
CA GLN A 365 11.71 21.07 -0.36
C GLN A 365 10.69 19.93 -0.41
N PHE A 366 10.46 19.34 -1.59
CA PHE A 366 9.62 18.16 -1.78
C PHE A 366 10.38 16.88 -1.44
N GLU A 367 10.70 16.76 -0.15
CA GLU A 367 11.32 15.59 0.48
C GLU A 367 12.66 15.18 -0.14
N GLN A 368 13.53 16.14 -0.45
CA GLN A 368 14.85 15.90 -1.08
C GLN A 368 14.75 15.11 -2.39
N GLY A 369 13.68 15.34 -3.15
CA GLY A 369 13.36 14.68 -4.41
C GLY A 369 12.50 13.42 -4.27
N TRP A 370 12.07 13.03 -3.06
CA TRP A 370 11.29 11.81 -2.85
C TRP A 370 9.85 11.93 -3.36
N ALA A 371 9.22 13.09 -3.16
CA ALA A 371 7.90 13.41 -3.68
C ALA A 371 7.96 13.87 -5.15
N THR A 372 8.82 13.25 -5.96
CA THR A 372 9.01 13.54 -7.40
C THR A 372 9.22 12.24 -8.18
N PRO A 373 9.10 12.26 -9.53
CA PRO A 373 9.33 11.08 -10.36
C PRO A 373 10.73 10.42 -10.21
N ALA A 374 11.72 11.10 -9.62
CA ALA A 374 13.06 10.56 -9.36
C ALA A 374 13.04 9.30 -8.47
N ARG A 375 12.01 9.14 -7.61
CA ARG A 375 11.76 7.94 -6.81
C ARG A 375 11.65 6.68 -7.66
N ILE A 376 11.06 6.78 -8.86
CA ILE A 376 10.72 5.63 -9.71
C ILE A 376 11.99 4.91 -10.20
N PRO A 377 12.91 5.54 -10.96
CA PRO A 377 14.14 4.86 -11.40
C PRO A 377 15.11 4.53 -10.25
N TYR A 378 15.04 5.27 -9.12
CA TYR A 378 15.79 4.91 -7.91
C TYR A 378 15.30 3.58 -7.30
N GLN A 379 13.99 3.38 -7.21
CA GLN A 379 13.40 2.12 -6.74
C GLN A 379 13.56 0.99 -7.76
N GLU A 380 13.31 1.26 -9.04
CA GLU A 380 13.52 0.31 -10.15
C GLU A 380 14.95 -0.24 -10.14
N ARG A 381 15.96 0.64 -9.98
CA ARG A 381 17.36 0.20 -9.93
C ARG A 381 17.66 -0.72 -8.75
N MET A 382 17.00 -0.51 -7.61
CA MET A 382 17.12 -1.43 -6.47
C MET A 382 16.47 -2.78 -6.77
N VAL A 383 15.29 -2.78 -7.41
CA VAL A 383 14.57 -4.00 -7.83
C VAL A 383 15.41 -4.84 -8.80
N GLU A 384 15.94 -4.25 -9.87
CA GLU A 384 16.82 -4.95 -10.83
C GLU A 384 18.03 -5.60 -10.14
N GLU A 385 18.70 -4.85 -9.25
CA GLU A 385 19.92 -5.30 -8.57
C GLU A 385 19.64 -6.39 -7.54
N VAL A 386 18.47 -6.41 -6.88
CA VAL A 386 18.06 -7.51 -6.02
C VAL A 386 17.77 -8.77 -6.83
N ILE A 387 16.99 -8.67 -7.92
CA ILE A 387 16.69 -9.80 -8.81
C ILE A 387 17.99 -10.43 -9.31
N ALA A 388 18.91 -9.61 -9.84
CA ALA A 388 20.14 -10.08 -10.45
C ALA A 388 21.16 -10.68 -9.46
N ARG A 389 21.24 -10.17 -8.23
CA ARG A 389 22.25 -10.62 -7.24
C ARG A 389 21.78 -11.73 -6.31
N GLU A 390 20.50 -11.74 -5.94
CA GLU A 390 19.94 -12.81 -5.10
C GLU A 390 19.58 -14.06 -5.93
N GLY A 391 19.44 -13.92 -7.26
CA GLY A 391 19.23 -15.04 -8.18
C GLY A 391 17.77 -15.39 -8.46
N PHE A 392 16.84 -14.44 -8.32
CA PHE A 392 15.42 -14.67 -8.61
C PHE A 392 15.21 -15.15 -10.06
N GLY A 393 14.61 -16.34 -10.21
CA GLY A 393 14.36 -17.01 -11.49
C GLY A 393 15.59 -17.68 -12.12
N ALA A 394 16.68 -17.88 -11.37
CA ALA A 394 17.93 -18.43 -11.89
C ALA A 394 17.94 -19.96 -12.07
N ASP A 395 17.11 -20.71 -11.34
CA ASP A 395 16.98 -22.17 -11.48
C ASP A 395 15.53 -22.61 -11.79
N ASP A 396 15.25 -23.92 -11.74
CA ASP A 396 13.95 -24.49 -12.10
C ASP A 396 12.95 -24.59 -10.93
N VAL A 397 13.26 -24.00 -9.77
CA VAL A 397 12.29 -23.75 -8.69
C VAL A 397 11.59 -22.42 -8.96
N PRO A 398 10.24 -22.39 -9.01
CA PRO A 398 9.51 -21.14 -9.12
C PRO A 398 9.69 -20.25 -7.89
N ASP A 399 10.18 -19.03 -8.11
CA ASP A 399 10.35 -17.97 -7.12
C ASP A 399 9.16 -17.00 -7.10
N LEU A 400 8.95 -16.31 -5.96
CA LEU A 400 7.86 -15.35 -5.77
C LEU A 400 8.39 -13.98 -5.33
N LEU A 401 8.22 -12.97 -6.17
CA LEU A 401 8.68 -11.61 -5.90
C LEU A 401 7.50 -10.62 -5.89
N PHE A 402 7.37 -9.87 -4.80
CA PHE A 402 6.32 -8.90 -4.58
C PHE A 402 6.91 -7.49 -4.53
N ILE A 403 6.44 -6.59 -5.39
CA ILE A 403 7.00 -5.24 -5.56
C ILE A 403 5.87 -4.23 -5.43
N ASN A 404 6.04 -3.19 -4.61
CA ASN A 404 5.10 -2.06 -4.58
C ASN A 404 5.79 -0.73 -4.89
N PHE A 405 5.35 -0.07 -5.97
CA PHE A 405 5.75 1.29 -6.32
C PHE A 405 4.74 2.30 -5.78
N LYS A 406 5.12 2.98 -4.69
CA LYS A 406 4.28 3.97 -3.99
C LYS A 406 4.44 5.42 -4.47
N ALA A 407 5.01 5.62 -5.66
CA ALA A 407 5.18 6.96 -6.23
C ALA A 407 3.83 7.61 -6.59
N ILE A 408 2.91 6.84 -7.19
CA ILE A 408 1.57 7.30 -7.58
C ILE A 408 0.77 7.70 -6.34
N ASP A 409 0.58 6.80 -5.38
CA ASP A 409 -0.10 7.09 -4.11
C ASP A 409 0.43 8.34 -3.39
N HIS A 410 1.75 8.43 -3.19
CA HIS A 410 2.37 9.56 -2.49
C HIS A 410 2.10 10.89 -3.22
N VAL A 411 2.20 10.92 -4.56
CA VAL A 411 1.84 12.10 -5.37
C VAL A 411 0.33 12.39 -5.32
N SER A 412 -0.52 11.36 -5.25
CA SER A 412 -1.97 11.51 -5.12
C SER A 412 -2.35 12.21 -3.81
N HIS A 413 -1.68 11.89 -2.71
CA HIS A 413 -1.92 12.50 -1.40
C HIS A 413 -1.54 13.98 -1.32
N ILE A 414 -0.56 14.42 -2.11
CA ILE A 414 -0.11 15.83 -2.15
C ILE A 414 -0.91 16.65 -3.18
N TRP A 415 -1.14 16.11 -4.38
CA TRP A 415 -1.68 16.88 -5.52
C TRP A 415 -3.03 16.40 -6.09
N SER A 416 -3.57 15.25 -5.66
CA SER A 416 -4.75 14.54 -6.21
C SER A 416 -4.53 13.87 -7.58
N VAL A 417 -5.45 12.95 -7.94
CA VAL A 417 -5.37 12.14 -9.17
C VAL A 417 -5.37 12.94 -10.48
N ASN A 418 -6.00 14.11 -10.50
CA ASN A 418 -6.17 14.91 -11.73
C ASN A 418 -5.13 16.07 -11.83
N SER A 419 -3.98 15.93 -11.18
CA SER A 419 -2.90 16.92 -11.18
C SER A 419 -1.90 16.74 -12.32
N PRO A 420 -1.26 17.82 -12.80
CA PRO A 420 -0.14 17.70 -13.73
C PRO A 420 1.04 16.88 -13.15
N GLU A 421 1.26 16.96 -11.83
CA GLU A 421 2.24 16.16 -11.09
C GLU A 421 1.93 14.65 -11.19
N MET A 422 0.66 14.25 -11.09
CA MET A 422 0.24 12.87 -11.33
C MET A 422 0.48 12.45 -12.78
N GLN A 423 0.21 13.33 -13.76
CA GLN A 423 0.44 13.02 -15.18
C GLN A 423 1.91 12.67 -15.46
N ASP A 424 2.87 13.46 -14.96
CA ASP A 424 4.29 13.16 -15.12
C ASP A 424 4.67 11.87 -14.39
N THR A 425 4.16 11.68 -13.16
CA THR A 425 4.44 10.49 -12.35
C THR A 425 3.99 9.21 -13.08
N LEU A 426 2.81 9.22 -13.70
CA LEU A 426 2.31 8.10 -14.50
C LEU A 426 3.21 7.83 -15.73
N ARG A 427 3.62 8.87 -16.47
CA ARG A 427 4.52 8.72 -17.64
C ARG A 427 5.84 8.05 -17.26
N TRP A 428 6.42 8.46 -16.14
CA TRP A 428 7.68 7.89 -15.64
C TRP A 428 7.48 6.45 -15.16
N GLN A 429 6.35 6.14 -14.52
CA GLN A 429 6.04 4.79 -14.03
C GLN A 429 5.78 3.79 -15.17
N ASP A 430 5.10 4.23 -16.23
CA ASP A 430 4.86 3.45 -17.46
C ASP A 430 6.15 3.26 -18.29
N ALA A 431 7.00 4.28 -18.39
CA ALA A 431 8.31 4.16 -19.02
C ALA A 431 9.19 3.13 -18.28
N ALA A 432 9.23 3.18 -16.94
CA ALA A 432 9.96 2.24 -16.09
C ALA A 432 9.47 0.79 -16.26
N LEU A 433 8.16 0.56 -16.37
CA LEU A 433 7.61 -0.76 -16.69
C LEU A 433 8.20 -1.33 -17.99
N GLY A 434 8.41 -0.48 -18.99
CA GLY A 434 9.04 -0.87 -20.26
C GLY A 434 10.49 -1.31 -20.08
N ASP A 435 11.27 -0.61 -19.25
CA ASP A 435 12.63 -1.02 -18.90
C ASP A 435 12.65 -2.30 -18.07
N PHE A 436 11.75 -2.43 -17.09
CA PHE A 436 11.63 -3.62 -16.25
C PHE A 436 11.29 -4.88 -17.03
N VAL A 437 10.32 -4.82 -17.95
CA VAL A 437 9.99 -5.95 -18.85
C VAL A 437 11.20 -6.31 -19.73
N ARG A 438 11.91 -5.31 -20.27
CA ARG A 438 13.16 -5.54 -21.02
C ARG A 438 14.27 -6.13 -20.14
N PHE A 439 14.31 -5.80 -18.85
CA PHE A 439 15.25 -6.38 -17.88
C PHE A 439 14.92 -7.85 -17.60
N LEU A 440 13.67 -8.18 -17.27
CA LEU A 440 13.22 -9.56 -17.03
C LEU A 440 13.46 -10.46 -18.27
N ASP A 441 13.19 -9.96 -19.47
CA ASP A 441 13.48 -10.62 -20.74
C ASP A 441 14.97 -10.98 -20.94
N ARG A 442 15.89 -10.19 -20.37
CA ARG A 442 17.34 -10.43 -20.43
C ARG A 442 17.86 -11.27 -19.26
N GLN A 443 17.33 -11.03 -18.06
CA GLN A 443 17.85 -11.56 -16.80
C GLN A 443 17.29 -12.95 -16.47
N VAL A 444 15.98 -13.13 -16.62
CA VAL A 444 15.26 -14.38 -16.33
C VAL A 444 14.96 -15.14 -17.63
N GLY A 445 14.67 -14.40 -18.70
CA GLY A 445 14.42 -14.92 -20.04
C GLY A 445 12.94 -15.03 -20.38
N ARG A 446 12.60 -14.70 -21.64
CA ARG A 446 11.26 -14.95 -22.21
C ARG A 446 10.94 -16.44 -22.12
N GLY A 447 9.74 -16.78 -21.62
CA GLY A 447 9.34 -18.17 -21.35
C GLY A 447 9.61 -18.66 -19.93
N ASN A 448 10.29 -17.86 -19.09
CA ASN A 448 10.64 -18.25 -17.72
C ASN A 448 9.99 -17.41 -16.62
N TYR A 449 9.29 -16.31 -16.93
CA TYR A 449 8.65 -15.46 -15.92
C TYR A 449 7.20 -15.11 -16.25
N VAL A 450 6.43 -14.81 -15.20
CA VAL A 450 5.12 -14.17 -15.28
C VAL A 450 5.16 -12.87 -14.46
N LEU A 451 4.67 -11.78 -15.04
CA LEU A 451 4.45 -10.49 -14.41
C LEU A 451 2.94 -10.27 -14.26
N VAL A 452 2.51 -9.99 -13.04
CA VAL A 452 1.16 -9.52 -12.70
C VAL A 452 1.28 -8.04 -12.35
N LEU A 453 0.64 -7.16 -13.12
CA LEU A 453 0.54 -5.73 -12.79
C LEU A 453 -0.86 -5.43 -12.28
N THR A 454 -0.94 -4.79 -11.12
CA THR A 454 -2.21 -4.33 -10.55
C THR A 454 -2.03 -3.06 -9.72
N ALA A 455 -3.12 -2.56 -9.13
CA ALA A 455 -3.10 -1.55 -8.08
C ALA A 455 -3.86 -2.07 -6.86
N ASP A 456 -3.51 -1.56 -5.70
CA ASP A 456 -4.13 -1.94 -4.43
C ASP A 456 -5.37 -1.09 -4.10
N HIS A 457 -5.52 0.07 -4.76
CA HIS A 457 -6.73 0.90 -4.84
C HIS A 457 -6.61 1.93 -5.97
N GLY A 458 -7.67 2.71 -6.19
CA GLY A 458 -7.64 3.95 -6.95
C GLY A 458 -7.26 5.17 -6.11
N ALA A 459 -7.38 6.35 -6.71
CA ALA A 459 -7.03 7.64 -6.10
C ALA A 459 -8.16 8.67 -6.17
N GLN A 460 -8.16 9.61 -5.22
CA GLN A 460 -9.20 10.63 -5.02
C GLN A 460 -9.00 11.86 -5.95
N PHE A 461 -10.10 12.38 -6.48
CA PHE A 461 -10.17 13.62 -7.26
C PHE A 461 -10.20 14.87 -6.37
N ASP A 462 -9.62 15.99 -6.84
CA ASP A 462 -9.74 17.30 -6.18
C ASP A 462 -11.25 17.63 -6.01
N PRO A 463 -11.72 18.01 -4.80
CA PRO A 463 -13.06 18.56 -4.56
C PRO A 463 -13.52 19.60 -5.59
N LYS A 464 -12.61 20.45 -6.09
CA LYS A 464 -12.89 21.48 -7.11
C LYS A 464 -13.25 20.91 -8.48
N VAL A 465 -12.80 19.69 -8.79
CA VAL A 465 -13.05 19.00 -10.07
C VAL A 465 -14.21 18.01 -9.93
N SER A 466 -14.24 17.25 -8.84
CA SER A 466 -15.28 16.25 -8.56
C SER A 466 -16.60 16.86 -8.05
N GLY A 467 -16.58 18.08 -7.53
CA GLY A 467 -17.71 18.66 -6.79
C GLY A 467 -17.94 18.03 -5.41
N ALA A 468 -16.99 17.22 -4.91
CA ALA A 468 -17.07 16.56 -3.62
C ALA A 468 -17.07 17.57 -2.46
N PHE A 469 -17.90 17.32 -1.44
CA PHE A 469 -17.74 17.95 -0.13
C PHE A 469 -16.73 17.15 0.70
N GLN A 470 -15.60 17.77 1.01
CA GLN A 470 -14.59 17.21 1.90
C GLN A 470 -15.03 17.45 3.36
N VAL A 471 -15.16 16.37 4.12
CA VAL A 471 -15.45 16.41 5.57
C VAL A 471 -14.14 16.30 6.34
N THR A 472 -13.64 17.43 6.85
CA THR A 472 -12.38 17.56 7.63
C THR A 472 -12.58 17.45 9.13
#